data_AF-A0A537FUB8-F1
#
_entry.id   AF-A0A537FUB8-F1
#
_cell.length_a   1.000
_cell.length_b   1.000
_cell.length_c   1.000
_cell.angle_alpha   90.00
_cell.angle_beta   90.00
_cell.angle_gamma   90.00
#
_symmetry.space_group_name_H-M   'P 1'
#
loop_
_entity.id
_entity.type
_entity.pdbx_description
1 polymer ?
#
loop_
_entity_poly.entity_id
_entity_poly.type
_entity_poly.pdbx_seq_one_letter_code
_entity_poly.pdbx_strand_id
1 'polypeptide(L)'
;EKHLLAKASPAEIGEYLHEVRFYENKAKYIVQARNQFTKDGLHLKEHIRSFYNPFELREWFVENVKGLGYKEASHFLRNIGHGEEFAILDRHILRNIKKLGIVEEIPASLTKKKYLDIEERLRHFSKEIDIPMADLDLLFWSKETGWIFK
;
A
#
# COMPACT_ATOMS: atom_id res chain seq x y z
N GLU A 1 -3.30 20.40 22.61
CA GLU A 1 -3.12 19.51 21.44
C GLU A 1 -4.18 18.43 21.49
N LYS A 2 -5.00 18.22 20.43
CA LYS A 2 -6.02 17.16 20.44
C LYS A 2 -5.31 15.84 20.14
N HIS A 3 -5.19 14.94 21.11
CA HIS A 3 -4.52 13.62 20.98
C HIS A 3 -5.30 12.63 20.08
N LEU A 4 -5.68 13.06 18.88
CA LEU A 4 -6.58 12.36 17.97
C LEU A 4 -6.05 10.98 17.60
N LEU A 5 -4.80 10.92 17.14
CA LEU A 5 -4.20 9.64 16.75
C LEU A 5 -4.00 8.71 17.94
N ALA A 6 -3.72 9.23 19.14
CA ALA A 6 -3.43 8.37 20.29
C ALA A 6 -4.70 7.82 20.97
N LYS A 7 -5.79 8.60 21.03
CA LYS A 7 -6.93 8.28 21.91
C LYS A 7 -8.32 8.42 21.28
N ALA A 8 -8.47 9.15 20.18
CA ALA A 8 -9.81 9.43 19.65
C ALA A 8 -10.55 8.17 19.18
N SER A 9 -11.85 8.17 19.39
CA SER A 9 -12.80 7.18 18.89
C SER A 9 -12.98 7.28 17.36
N PRO A 10 -13.57 6.26 16.72
CA PRO A 10 -13.88 6.35 15.29
C PRO A 10 -14.81 7.52 14.93
N ALA A 11 -15.73 7.91 15.81
CA ALA A 11 -16.61 9.06 15.58
C ALA A 11 -15.82 10.37 15.56
N GLU A 12 -14.98 10.59 16.57
CA GLU A 12 -14.13 11.78 16.67
C GLU A 12 -13.14 11.87 15.49
N ILE A 13 -12.54 10.75 15.05
CA ILE A 13 -11.69 10.74 13.85
C ILE A 13 -12.53 11.03 12.60
N GLY A 14 -13.75 10.48 12.53
CA GLY A 14 -14.68 10.68 11.42
C GLY A 14 -15.02 12.15 11.16
N GLU A 15 -15.14 12.97 12.20
CA GLU A 15 -15.38 14.42 12.08
C GLU A 15 -14.32 15.14 11.23
N TYR A 16 -13.06 14.69 11.28
CA TYR A 16 -11.96 15.26 10.49
C TYR A 16 -11.79 14.61 9.12
N LEU A 17 -12.52 13.53 8.83
CA LEU A 17 -12.42 12.78 7.58
C LEU A 17 -13.65 12.98 6.68
N HIS A 18 -14.59 13.86 7.01
CA HIS A 18 -15.88 14.00 6.31
C HIS A 18 -15.77 14.26 4.79
N GLU A 19 -14.70 14.93 4.33
CA GLU A 19 -14.44 15.14 2.90
C GLU A 19 -13.91 13.89 2.17
N VAL A 20 -13.48 12.87 2.92
CA VAL A 20 -12.96 11.62 2.38
C VAL A 20 -14.09 10.61 2.19
N ARG A 21 -14.18 10.02 0.99
CA ARG A 21 -15.13 8.93 0.76
C ARG A 21 -14.91 7.75 1.71
N PHE A 22 -16.00 7.17 2.19
CA PHE A 22 -16.01 6.05 3.14
C PHE A 22 -15.32 6.39 4.47
N TYR A 23 -15.39 7.65 4.91
CA TYR A 23 -14.71 8.14 6.12
C TYR A 23 -15.03 7.34 7.37
N GLU A 24 -16.28 6.91 7.56
CA GLU A 24 -16.68 6.12 8.73
C GLU A 24 -15.90 4.80 8.83
N ASN A 25 -15.75 4.10 7.70
CA ASN A 25 -14.99 2.86 7.65
C ASN A 25 -13.48 3.12 7.84
N LYS A 26 -12.96 4.19 7.22
CA LYS A 26 -11.56 4.59 7.39
C LYS A 26 -11.24 4.93 8.84
N ALA A 27 -12.10 5.67 9.53
CA ALA A 27 -11.95 6.00 10.94
C ALA A 27 -11.96 4.73 11.81
N LYS A 28 -12.87 3.79 11.55
CA LYS A 28 -12.89 2.48 12.23
C LYS A 28 -11.58 1.70 12.01
N TYR A 29 -11.07 1.67 10.78
CA TYR A 29 -9.83 0.95 10.46
C TYR A 29 -8.60 1.58 11.12
N ILE A 30 -8.52 2.91 11.16
CA ILE A 30 -7.46 3.63 11.87
C ILE A 30 -7.44 3.26 13.35
N VAL A 31 -8.60 3.29 14.02
CA VAL A 31 -8.70 2.93 15.44
C VAL A 31 -8.37 1.46 15.68
N GLN A 32 -8.81 0.55 14.81
CA GLN A 32 -8.50 -0.88 14.92
C GLN A 32 -6.99 -1.13 14.77
N ALA A 33 -6.37 -0.57 13.74
CA ALA A 33 -4.92 -0.69 13.54
C ALA A 33 -4.15 -0.08 14.72
N ARG A 34 -4.55 1.11 15.20
CA ARG A 34 -3.96 1.71 16.41
C ARG A 34 -4.01 0.73 17.58
N ASN A 35 -5.20 0.25 17.94
CA ASN A 35 -5.38 -0.61 19.10
C ASN A 35 -4.56 -1.92 18.98
N GLN A 36 -4.44 -2.46 17.77
CA GLN A 36 -3.62 -3.64 17.48
C GLN A 36 -2.14 -3.41 17.79
N PHE A 37 -1.61 -2.22 17.49
CA PHE A 37 -0.20 -1.89 17.71
C PHE A 37 0.09 -1.11 18.99
N THR A 38 -0.93 -0.78 19.80
CA THR A 38 -0.77 -0.01 21.05
C THR A 38 -1.26 -0.73 22.31
N LYS A 39 -1.64 -2.01 22.23
CA LYS A 39 -2.27 -2.75 23.34
C LYS A 39 -1.45 -2.71 24.65
N ASP A 40 -0.13 -2.87 24.53
CA ASP A 40 0.81 -2.89 25.66
C ASP A 40 2.00 -1.94 25.43
N GLY A 41 1.75 -0.79 24.77
CA GLY A 41 2.78 0.11 24.23
C GLY A 41 2.81 0.10 22.70
N LEU A 42 3.53 1.04 22.08
CA LEU A 42 3.65 1.12 20.62
C LEU A 42 4.66 0.07 20.11
N HIS A 43 4.19 -0.93 19.36
CA HIS A 43 5.00 -2.09 18.93
C HIS A 43 5.16 -2.24 17.40
N LEU A 44 4.65 -1.29 16.60
CA LEU A 44 4.66 -1.42 15.13
C LEU A 44 6.08 -1.58 14.56
N LYS A 45 7.04 -0.86 15.11
CA LYS A 45 8.42 -0.87 14.61
C LYS A 45 9.13 -2.18 14.93
N GLU A 46 8.94 -2.67 16.15
CA GLU A 46 9.42 -3.96 16.64
C GLU A 46 8.82 -5.09 15.81
N HIS A 47 7.52 -5.01 15.52
CA HIS A 47 6.83 -5.97 14.67
C HIS A 47 7.38 -5.97 13.23
N ILE A 48 7.57 -4.81 12.60
CA ILE A 48 8.19 -4.75 11.26
C ILE A 48 9.58 -5.38 11.28
N ARG A 49 10.38 -5.11 12.32
CA ARG A 49 11.74 -5.64 12.49
C ARG A 49 11.79 -7.15 12.79
N SER A 50 10.70 -7.74 13.27
CA SER A 50 10.67 -9.19 13.54
C SER A 50 10.58 -10.03 12.26
N PHE A 51 10.30 -9.42 11.11
CA PHE A 51 10.30 -10.10 9.81
C PHE A 51 11.61 -9.83 9.08
N TYR A 52 12.29 -10.89 8.68
CA TYR A 52 13.47 -10.78 7.80
C TYR A 52 13.07 -10.58 6.34
N ASN A 53 11.97 -11.21 5.92
CA ASN A 53 11.48 -11.20 4.55
C ASN A 53 10.34 -10.17 4.39
N PRO A 54 10.53 -9.10 3.59
CA PRO A 54 9.47 -8.12 3.34
C PRO A 54 8.20 -8.73 2.73
N PHE A 55 8.32 -9.77 1.92
CA PHE A 55 7.17 -10.41 1.29
C PHE A 55 6.26 -11.07 2.33
N GLU A 56 6.83 -11.76 3.31
CA GLU A 56 6.08 -12.33 4.45
C GLU A 56 5.45 -11.23 5.31
N LEU A 57 6.18 -10.13 5.55
CA LEU A 57 5.64 -8.97 6.25
C LEU A 57 4.41 -8.39 5.52
N ARG A 58 4.47 -8.30 4.18
CA ARG A 58 3.33 -7.86 3.37
C ARG A 58 2.13 -8.80 3.51
N GLU A 59 2.35 -10.10 3.39
CA GLU A 59 1.27 -11.09 3.59
C GLU A 59 0.62 -10.92 4.96
N TRP A 60 1.43 -10.77 6.00
CA TRP A 60 0.93 -10.53 7.36
C TRP A 60 0.07 -9.27 7.43
N PHE A 61 0.50 -8.15 6.85
CA PHE A 61 -0.29 -6.91 6.83
C PHE A 61 -1.64 -7.08 6.11
N VAL A 62 -1.64 -7.75 4.95
CA VAL A 62 -2.85 -8.01 4.16
C VAL A 62 -3.85 -8.86 4.94
N GLU A 63 -3.36 -9.86 5.69
CA GLU A 63 -4.21 -10.78 6.44
C GLU A 63 -4.68 -10.21 7.78
N ASN A 64 -3.85 -9.40 8.44
CA ASN A 64 -4.04 -9.05 9.86
C ASN A 64 -4.43 -7.58 10.10
N VAL A 65 -4.29 -6.69 9.12
CA VAL A 65 -4.64 -5.27 9.29
C VAL A 65 -5.81 -4.89 8.39
N LYS A 66 -6.97 -4.69 9.02
CA LYS A 66 -8.21 -4.41 8.30
C LYS A 66 -8.09 -3.13 7.48
N GLY A 67 -8.49 -3.23 6.21
CA GLY A 67 -8.43 -2.12 5.26
C GLY A 67 -7.13 -2.03 4.45
N LEU A 68 -6.15 -2.92 4.70
CA LEU A 68 -4.98 -3.07 3.84
C LEU A 68 -5.17 -4.26 2.89
N GLY A 69 -5.31 -3.97 1.59
CA GLY A 69 -5.11 -4.96 0.54
C GLY A 69 -3.65 -5.00 0.09
N TYR A 70 -3.34 -5.80 -0.93
CA TYR A 70 -1.98 -5.89 -1.49
C TYR A 70 -1.41 -4.54 -1.91
N LYS A 71 -2.24 -3.69 -2.54
CA LYS A 71 -1.80 -2.35 -2.96
C LYS A 71 -1.46 -1.49 -1.75
N GLU A 72 -2.37 -1.39 -0.78
CA GLU A 72 -2.17 -0.56 0.41
C GLU A 72 -1.01 -1.07 1.29
N ALA A 73 -0.85 -2.38 1.45
CA ALA A 73 0.26 -2.97 2.20
C ALA A 73 1.61 -2.76 1.48
N SER A 74 1.66 -3.00 0.16
CA SER A 74 2.86 -2.73 -0.65
C SER A 74 3.24 -1.26 -0.59
N HIS A 75 2.27 -0.36 -0.71
CA HIS A 75 2.46 1.09 -0.65
C HIS A 75 2.99 1.53 0.72
N PHE A 76 2.40 1.02 1.80
CA PHE A 76 2.88 1.26 3.15
C PHE A 76 4.35 0.83 3.32
N LEU A 77 4.68 -0.40 2.93
CA LEU A 77 6.02 -0.96 3.06
C LEU A 77 7.05 -0.21 2.21
N ARG A 78 6.71 0.18 0.98
CA ARG A 78 7.57 1.03 0.14
C ARG A 78 7.87 2.36 0.84
N ASN A 79 6.84 3.00 1.38
CA ASN A 79 6.97 4.32 2.01
C ASN A 79 7.80 4.33 3.30
N ILE A 80 8.05 3.16 3.90
CA ILE A 80 8.94 3.02 5.06
C ILE A 80 10.28 2.33 4.72
N GLY A 81 10.60 2.14 3.44
CA GLY A 81 11.88 1.57 2.99
C GLY A 81 11.96 0.04 3.04
N HIS A 82 10.83 -0.66 3.10
CA HIS A 82 10.74 -2.13 3.14
C HIS A 82 10.04 -2.71 1.91
N GLY A 83 9.87 -1.94 0.83
CA GLY A 83 9.06 -2.34 -0.32
C GLY A 83 9.62 -1.93 -1.67
N GLU A 84 10.94 -1.82 -1.79
CA GLU A 84 11.62 -1.43 -3.04
C GLU A 84 11.27 -2.38 -4.21
N GLU A 85 11.03 -3.63 -3.87
CA GLU A 85 10.66 -4.74 -4.75
C GLU A 85 9.13 -4.97 -4.82
N PHE A 86 8.28 -4.05 -4.34
CA PHE A 86 6.83 -4.21 -4.47
C PHE A 86 6.23 -3.32 -5.54
N ALA A 87 5.32 -3.91 -6.33
CA ALA A 87 4.48 -3.14 -7.21
C ALA A 87 3.33 -2.53 -6.41
N ILE A 88 3.01 -1.28 -6.68
CA ILE A 88 1.82 -0.60 -6.16
C ILE A 88 0.80 -0.56 -7.29
N LEU A 89 0.05 -1.65 -7.49
CA LEU A 89 -0.87 -1.80 -8.64
C LEU A 89 -2.14 -0.97 -8.47
N ASP A 90 -2.01 0.34 -8.67
CA ASP A 90 -3.11 1.29 -8.72
C ASP A 90 -3.60 1.52 -10.17
N ARG A 91 -4.60 2.39 -10.34
CA ARG A 91 -5.16 2.68 -11.67
C ARG A 91 -4.14 3.31 -12.63
N HIS A 92 -3.15 4.05 -12.14
CA HIS A 92 -2.14 4.73 -12.95
C HIS A 92 -1.06 3.74 -13.41
N ILE A 93 -0.58 2.88 -12.49
CA ILE A 93 0.36 1.81 -12.82
C ILE A 93 -0.29 0.84 -13.80
N LEU A 94 -1.51 0.35 -13.52
CA LEU A 94 -2.22 -0.60 -14.40
C LEU A 94 -2.41 -0.06 -15.84
N ARG A 95 -2.68 1.24 -16.00
CA ARG A 95 -2.76 1.86 -17.34
C ARG A 95 -1.42 1.88 -18.04
N ASN A 96 -0.34 2.21 -17.35
CA ASN A 96 0.98 2.30 -17.94
C ASN A 96 1.49 0.92 -18.35
N ILE A 97 1.38 -0.09 -17.49
CA ILE A 97 1.83 -1.45 -17.82
C ILE A 97 1.03 -2.06 -18.98
N LYS A 98 -0.25 -1.70 -19.14
CA LYS A 98 -1.03 -2.07 -20.32
C LYS A 98 -0.52 -1.36 -21.59
N LYS A 99 -0.25 -0.05 -21.51
CA LYS A 99 0.30 0.72 -22.65
C LYS A 99 1.67 0.19 -23.09
N LEU A 100 2.45 -0.32 -22.15
CA LEU A 100 3.77 -0.93 -22.39
C LEU A 100 3.69 -2.40 -22.85
N GLY A 101 2.51 -3.00 -22.90
CA GLY A 101 2.33 -4.39 -23.33
C GLY A 101 2.78 -5.44 -22.30
N ILE A 102 3.05 -5.05 -21.05
CA ILE A 102 3.40 -5.99 -19.96
C ILE A 102 2.21 -6.90 -19.62
N VAL A 103 1.00 -6.35 -19.76
CA VAL A 103 -0.27 -7.09 -19.68
C VAL A 103 -1.13 -6.75 -20.89
N GLU A 104 -1.82 -7.75 -21.44
CA GLU A 104 -2.73 -7.56 -22.58
C GLU A 104 -3.99 -6.81 -22.16
N GLU A 105 -4.54 -7.16 -21.00
CA GLU A 105 -5.73 -6.55 -20.43
C GLU A 105 -5.59 -6.28 -18.94
N ILE A 106 -6.31 -5.26 -18.46
CA ILE A 106 -6.39 -4.97 -17.02
C ILE A 106 -7.52 -5.85 -16.46
N PRO A 107 -7.25 -6.72 -15.49
CA PRO A 107 -8.28 -7.59 -14.94
C PRO A 107 -9.34 -6.76 -14.21
N ALA A 108 -10.61 -7.16 -14.35
CA ALA A 108 -11.73 -6.52 -13.65
C ALA A 108 -11.59 -6.55 -12.11
N SER A 109 -10.88 -7.54 -11.57
CA SER A 109 -10.54 -7.65 -10.15
C SER A 109 -9.11 -8.16 -9.96
N LEU A 110 -8.43 -7.60 -8.95
CA LEU A 110 -7.09 -8.00 -8.53
C LEU A 110 -7.18 -8.98 -7.36
N THR A 111 -7.37 -10.27 -7.68
CA THR A 111 -7.18 -11.33 -6.68
C THR A 111 -5.70 -11.42 -6.31
N LYS A 112 -5.38 -12.01 -5.15
CA LYS A 112 -3.98 -12.29 -4.72
C LYS A 112 -3.13 -12.86 -5.87
N LYS A 113 -3.62 -13.93 -6.52
CA LYS A 113 -2.92 -14.58 -7.64
C LYS A 113 -2.64 -13.62 -8.80
N LYS A 114 -3.64 -12.82 -9.20
CA LYS A 114 -3.47 -11.85 -10.30
C LYS A 114 -2.54 -10.70 -9.91
N TYR A 115 -2.62 -10.23 -8.68
CA TYR A 115 -1.74 -9.18 -8.17
C TYR A 115 -0.28 -9.62 -8.24
N LEU A 116 0.03 -10.81 -7.71
CA LEU A 116 1.39 -11.35 -7.69
C LEU A 116 1.91 -11.68 -9.10
N ASP A 117 1.06 -12.19 -10.00
CA ASP A 117 1.43 -12.42 -11.41
C ASP A 117 1.83 -11.11 -12.12
N ILE A 118 1.00 -10.07 -11.97
CA ILE A 118 1.28 -8.76 -12.59
C ILE A 118 2.51 -8.11 -11.97
N GLU A 119 2.67 -8.20 -10.65
CA GLU A 119 3.86 -7.71 -9.95
C GLU A 119 5.13 -8.38 -10.47
N GLU A 120 5.12 -9.69 -10.67
CA GLU A 120 6.29 -10.42 -11.16
C GLU A 120 6.64 -10.06 -12.61
N ARG A 121 5.64 -9.86 -13.47
CA ARG A 121 5.85 -9.35 -14.83
C ARG A 121 6.47 -7.95 -14.81
N LEU A 122 5.98 -7.07 -13.94
CA LEU A 122 6.54 -5.73 -13.77
C LEU A 122 7.97 -5.77 -13.22
N ARG A 123 8.28 -6.73 -12.34
CA ARG A 123 9.64 -6.97 -11.83
C ARG A 123 10.61 -7.37 -12.92
N HIS A 124 10.19 -8.29 -13.79
CA HIS A 124 11.01 -8.68 -14.94
C HIS A 124 11.25 -7.49 -15.85
N PHE A 125 10.20 -6.74 -16.21
CA PHE A 125 10.33 -5.54 -17.03
C PHE A 125 11.28 -4.50 -16.41
N SER A 126 11.15 -4.25 -15.10
CA SER A 126 12.04 -3.36 -14.33
C SER A 126 13.52 -3.74 -14.47
N LYS A 127 13.83 -5.04 -14.38
CA LYS A 127 15.19 -5.57 -14.56
C LYS A 127 15.67 -5.45 -16.01
N GLU A 128 14.79 -5.68 -16.99
CA GLU A 128 15.14 -5.59 -18.42
C GLU A 128 15.54 -4.19 -18.85
N ILE A 129 14.90 -3.16 -18.28
CA ILE A 129 15.17 -1.76 -18.62
C ILE A 129 16.15 -1.07 -17.66
N ASP A 130 16.65 -1.80 -16.66
CA ASP A 130 17.57 -1.31 -15.62
C ASP A 130 17.04 -0.08 -14.86
N ILE A 131 15.74 -0.09 -14.52
CA ILE A 131 15.11 0.92 -13.67
C ILE A 131 14.49 0.23 -12.45
N PRO A 132 14.87 0.60 -11.21
CA PRO A 132 14.30 0.01 -10.00
C PRO A 132 12.77 0.05 -9.95
N MET A 133 12.16 -1.00 -9.39
CA MET A 133 10.69 -1.11 -9.33
C MET A 133 10.07 0.05 -8.55
N ALA A 134 10.69 0.47 -7.45
CA ALA A 134 10.25 1.64 -6.67
C ALA A 134 10.24 2.94 -7.49
N ASP A 135 11.18 3.10 -8.42
CA ASP A 135 11.31 4.29 -9.27
C ASP A 135 10.28 4.27 -10.41
N LEU A 136 9.93 3.08 -10.92
CA LEU A 136 8.88 2.94 -11.93
C LEU A 136 7.51 3.40 -11.41
N ASP A 137 7.20 3.13 -10.15
CA ASP A 137 5.99 3.65 -9.52
C ASP A 137 5.95 5.18 -9.57
N LEU A 138 7.02 5.84 -9.11
CA LEU A 138 7.13 7.30 -9.11
C LEU A 138 7.07 7.86 -10.54
N LEU A 139 7.76 7.22 -11.49
CA LEU A 139 7.78 7.60 -12.89
C LEU A 139 6.40 7.53 -13.53
N PHE A 140 5.70 6.40 -13.38
CA PHE A 140 4.37 6.21 -13.96
C PHE A 140 3.33 7.13 -13.33
N TRP A 141 3.46 7.39 -12.02
CA TRP A 141 2.60 8.35 -11.32
C TRP A 141 2.84 9.79 -11.82
N SER A 142 4.10 10.19 -11.96
CA SER A 142 4.49 11.49 -12.54
C SER A 142 4.03 11.65 -13.98
N LYS A 143 4.14 10.61 -14.80
CA LYS A 143 3.68 10.63 -16.19
C LYS A 143 2.18 10.87 -16.32
N GLU A 144 1.37 10.36 -15.40
CA GLU A 144 -0.10 10.50 -15.44
C GLU A 144 -0.61 11.76 -14.74
N THR A 145 0.10 12.30 -13.74
CA THR A 145 -0.38 13.41 -12.91
C THR A 145 0.37 14.73 -13.12
N GLY A 146 1.61 14.68 -13.62
CA GLY A 146 2.53 15.83 -13.68
C GLY A 146 3.23 16.13 -12.35
N TRP A 147 3.04 15.32 -11.32
CA TRP A 147 3.61 15.51 -9.98
C TRP A 147 4.33 14.26 -9.52
N ILE A 148 5.34 14.41 -8.67
CA ILE A 148 5.91 13.27 -7.93
C ILE A 148 5.29 13.28 -6.54
N PHE A 149 4.67 12.15 -6.17
CA PHE A 149 4.11 11.94 -4.84
C PHE A 149 4.60 10.61 -4.27
N LYS A 150 4.20 10.30 -3.03
CA LYS A 150 4.65 9.12 -2.30
C LYS A 150 3.57 8.05 -2.19
#